data_AF-A0A2H3J9Y9-F1
#
_entry.id   AF-A0A2H3J9Y9-F1
#
_cell.length_a   1.000
_cell.length_b   1.000
_cell.length_c   1.000
_cell.angle_alpha   90.00
_cell.angle_beta   90.00
_cell.angle_gamma   90.00
#
_symmetry.space_group_name_H-M   'P 1'
#
loop_
_entity.id
_entity.type
_entity.pdbx_description
1 polymer ?
#
loop_
_entity_poly.entity_id
_entity_poly.type
_entity_poly.pdbx_seq_one_letter_code
_entity_poly.pdbx_strand_id
1 'polypeptide(L)'
;MVVINAGFPITEAQLVALFMQAVSYGVHLVTFTICIWTLFRTTSAGYRKSINWPWFIIAVTLFAVGTVDVSFNFYHNMIAFVYYTGPGGAIVPFQEISNWLNVMRSAWFFLEGIVSDAALMYRCWAIWSRKWAVIAFPILLWLGAISCAIVYMIYICTLHVETSIPDANKLKPWLSAYCTITLAVNLISTGMIVYRIGKVSNQSAQYFSNNSRGSSTRMNLAGINRIIVESALLYTASVAVSLITEVISSNAIYNVTDVSLELAGISFDLIIIRIGRGIAAEQTQIFTETARPPIALQFMVRVQ
;
A
#
# COMPACT_ATOMS: atom_id res chain seq x y z
N MET A 1 18.56 -15.06 13.99
CA MET A 1 17.47 -14.92 14.95
C MET A 1 17.23 -16.32 15.50
N VAL A 2 17.66 -16.63 16.74
CA VAL A 2 17.26 -17.90 17.37
C VAL A 2 15.87 -17.63 17.95
N VAL A 3 14.84 -17.95 17.17
CA VAL A 3 13.45 -17.75 17.60
C VAL A 3 13.03 -18.95 18.44
N ILE A 4 12.88 -18.71 19.74
CA ILE A 4 12.44 -19.68 20.74
C ILE A 4 10.97 -19.39 21.00
N ASN A 5 10.06 -20.02 20.26
CA ASN A 5 8.68 -20.16 20.74
C ASN A 5 8.12 -21.51 20.27
N ALA A 6 7.83 -22.39 21.24
CA ALA A 6 7.52 -23.80 21.03
C ALA A 6 6.17 -24.08 20.33
N GLY A 7 5.40 -23.04 19.98
CA GLY A 7 4.07 -23.18 19.36
C GLY A 7 4.01 -22.96 17.84
N PHE A 8 5.01 -22.31 17.22
CA PHE A 8 5.01 -22.04 15.77
C PHE A 8 6.43 -22.14 15.19
N PRO A 9 6.85 -23.34 14.75
CA PRO A 9 8.16 -23.58 14.15
C PRO A 9 8.42 -22.71 12.91
N ILE A 10 9.68 -22.33 12.68
CA ILE A 10 10.08 -21.51 11.52
C ILE A 10 9.69 -22.18 10.20
N THR A 11 9.84 -23.51 10.08
CA THR A 11 9.47 -24.26 8.88
C THR A 11 7.98 -24.18 8.58
N GLU A 12 7.14 -24.33 9.60
CA GLU A 12 5.68 -24.17 9.46
C GLU A 12 5.32 -22.72 9.12
N ALA A 13 5.98 -21.75 9.77
CA ALA A 13 5.79 -20.34 9.50
C ALA A 13 6.07 -19.99 8.03
N GLN A 14 7.18 -20.46 7.47
CA GLN A 14 7.57 -20.16 6.08
C GLN A 14 6.58 -20.75 5.07
N LEU A 15 6.08 -21.97 5.30
CA LEU A 15 5.05 -22.58 4.43
C LEU A 15 3.72 -21.85 4.51
N VAL A 16 3.28 -21.48 5.72
CA VAL A 16 2.05 -20.72 5.92
C VAL A 16 2.18 -19.32 5.32
N ALA A 17 3.33 -18.66 5.50
CA ALA A 17 3.63 -17.36 4.89
C ALA A 17 3.53 -17.42 3.37
N LEU A 18 4.18 -18.41 2.73
CA LEU A 18 4.11 -18.60 1.29
C LEU A 18 2.67 -18.82 0.80
N PHE A 19 1.88 -19.64 1.51
CA PHE A 19 0.48 -19.86 1.16
C PHE A 19 -0.35 -18.58 1.27
N MET A 20 -0.24 -17.86 2.39
CA MET A 20 -0.96 -16.61 2.60
C MET A 20 -0.53 -15.54 1.59
N GLN A 21 0.76 -15.46 1.28
CA GLN A 21 1.29 -14.55 0.28
C GLN A 21 0.78 -14.88 -1.11
N ALA A 22 0.76 -16.16 -1.51
CA ALA A 22 0.25 -16.57 -2.82
C ALA A 22 -1.24 -16.22 -3.01
N VAL A 23 -2.04 -16.37 -1.95
CA VAL A 23 -3.46 -15.95 -1.97
C VAL A 23 -3.57 -14.44 -2.12
N SER A 24 -2.82 -13.67 -1.32
CA SER A 24 -2.81 -12.20 -1.39
C SER A 24 -2.31 -11.70 -2.75
N TYR A 25 -1.27 -12.31 -3.31
CA TYR A 25 -0.75 -12.03 -4.64
C TYR A 25 -1.81 -12.29 -5.72
N GLY A 26 -2.58 -13.38 -5.60
CA GLY A 26 -3.72 -13.64 -6.49
C GLY A 26 -4.77 -12.52 -6.46
N VAL A 27 -5.07 -12.00 -5.26
CA VAL A 27 -5.96 -10.84 -5.11
C VAL A 27 -5.34 -9.59 -5.75
N HIS A 28 -4.04 -9.34 -5.50
CA HIS A 28 -3.31 -8.22 -6.08
C HIS A 28 -3.30 -8.26 -7.61
N LEU A 29 -3.11 -9.42 -8.22
CA LEU A 29 -3.16 -9.60 -9.67
C LEU A 29 -4.54 -9.21 -10.24
N VAL A 30 -5.61 -9.63 -9.58
CA VAL A 30 -6.98 -9.27 -10.00
C VAL A 30 -7.21 -7.77 -9.84
N THR A 31 -6.84 -7.17 -8.71
CA THR A 31 -7.01 -5.73 -8.49
C THR A 31 -6.16 -4.91 -9.46
N PHE A 32 -4.92 -5.32 -9.72
CA PHE A 32 -4.02 -4.69 -10.68
C PHE A 32 -4.61 -4.72 -12.09
N THR A 33 -5.15 -5.85 -12.52
CA THR A 33 -5.80 -5.98 -13.82
C THR A 33 -6.98 -5.00 -13.96
N ILE A 34 -7.83 -4.88 -12.92
CA ILE A 34 -8.94 -3.93 -12.89
C ILE A 34 -8.43 -2.47 -12.85
N CYS A 35 -7.34 -2.22 -12.13
CA CYS A 35 -6.68 -0.92 -12.01
C CYS A 35 -6.19 -0.43 -13.38
N ILE A 36 -5.40 -1.25 -14.06
CA ILE A 36 -4.92 -0.99 -15.43
C ILE A 36 -6.10 -0.79 -16.38
N TRP A 37 -7.09 -1.69 -16.36
CA TRP A 37 -8.26 -1.54 -17.21
C TRP A 37 -8.99 -0.21 -16.96
N THR A 38 -9.14 0.20 -15.70
CA THR A 38 -9.77 1.48 -15.33
C THR A 38 -8.94 2.68 -15.80
N LEU A 39 -7.62 2.58 -15.81
CA LEU A 39 -6.74 3.66 -16.24
C LEU A 39 -6.73 3.85 -17.76
N PHE A 40 -6.83 2.76 -18.53
CA PHE A 40 -6.83 2.78 -20.00
C PHE A 40 -8.23 2.92 -20.62
N ARG A 41 -9.31 2.66 -19.87
CA ARG A 41 -10.67 2.79 -20.41
C ARG A 41 -10.99 4.27 -20.69
N THR A 42 -11.17 4.58 -21.98
CA THR A 42 -11.64 5.88 -22.46
C THR A 42 -13.08 6.09 -22.01
N THR A 43 -13.39 7.24 -21.38
CA THR A 43 -14.79 7.58 -21.07
C THR A 43 -15.57 7.69 -22.38
N SER A 44 -16.81 7.18 -22.39
CA SER A 44 -17.73 7.03 -23.54
C SER A 44 -18.03 8.31 -24.36
N ALA A 45 -17.39 9.44 -24.07
CA ALA A 45 -17.61 10.75 -24.69
C ALA A 45 -16.45 11.24 -25.58
N GLY A 46 -15.62 10.33 -26.13
CA GLY A 46 -14.64 10.66 -27.19
C GLY A 46 -13.42 11.50 -26.77
N TYR A 47 -13.39 12.06 -25.57
CA TYR A 47 -12.20 12.73 -25.02
C TYR A 47 -11.21 11.69 -24.49
N ARG A 48 -10.03 11.59 -25.11
CA ARG A 48 -8.88 10.87 -24.54
C ARG A 48 -8.54 11.51 -23.20
N LYS A 49 -8.85 10.82 -22.11
CA LYS A 49 -8.34 11.18 -20.79
C LYS A 49 -6.82 11.10 -20.87
N SER A 50 -6.12 12.18 -20.54
CA SER A 50 -4.65 12.13 -20.42
C SER A 50 -4.31 11.06 -19.39
N ILE A 51 -3.48 10.09 -19.79
CA ILE A 51 -3.01 9.05 -18.88
C ILE A 51 -2.23 9.75 -17.78
N ASN A 52 -2.65 9.55 -16.54
CA ASN A 52 -1.92 10.04 -15.38
C ASN A 52 -0.70 9.13 -15.16
N TRP A 53 0.33 9.31 -15.97
CA TRP A 53 1.57 8.52 -15.98
C TRP A 53 2.16 8.24 -14.59
N PRO A 54 2.19 9.19 -13.63
CA PRO A 54 2.74 8.90 -12.31
C PRO A 54 2.00 7.78 -11.57
N TRP A 55 0.66 7.72 -11.69
CA TRP A 55 -0.14 6.69 -11.04
C TRP A 55 0.03 5.32 -11.69
N PHE A 56 0.18 5.30 -13.02
CA PHE A 56 0.50 4.10 -13.77
C PHE A 56 1.87 3.53 -13.33
N ILE A 57 2.89 4.39 -13.30
CA ILE A 57 4.25 3.99 -12.94
C ILE A 57 4.27 3.40 -11.53
N ILE A 58 3.64 4.06 -10.55
CA ILE A 58 3.61 3.56 -9.18
C ILE A 58 2.89 2.20 -9.09
N ALA A 59 1.75 2.02 -9.75
CA ALA A 59 1.02 0.76 -9.74
C ALA A 59 1.84 -0.39 -10.34
N VAL A 60 2.48 -0.14 -11.50
CA VAL A 60 3.36 -1.11 -12.15
C VAL A 60 4.57 -1.43 -11.27
N THR A 61 5.17 -0.43 -10.63
CA THR A 61 6.29 -0.65 -9.70
C THR A 61 5.87 -1.51 -8.52
N LEU A 62 4.75 -1.20 -7.84
CA LEU A 62 4.28 -2.00 -6.70
C LEU A 62 3.93 -3.44 -7.10
N PHE A 63 3.31 -3.63 -8.27
CA PHE A 63 2.99 -4.97 -8.78
C PHE A 63 4.23 -5.78 -9.18
N ALA A 64 5.17 -5.15 -9.88
CA ALA A 64 6.47 -5.76 -10.18
C ALA A 64 7.21 -6.08 -8.88
N VAL A 65 7.06 -5.22 -7.87
CA VAL A 65 7.67 -5.41 -6.58
C VAL A 65 7.11 -6.69 -5.90
N GLY A 66 5.79 -6.77 -5.69
CA GLY A 66 5.17 -7.97 -5.11
C GLY A 66 5.48 -9.27 -5.89
N THR A 67 5.52 -9.20 -7.23
CA THR A 67 5.82 -10.37 -8.08
C THR A 67 7.21 -10.96 -7.84
N VAL A 68 8.23 -10.12 -7.68
CA VAL A 68 9.58 -10.62 -7.37
C VAL A 68 9.63 -11.13 -5.92
N ASP A 69 8.93 -10.49 -4.98
CA ASP A 69 8.91 -10.97 -3.58
C ASP A 69 8.40 -12.41 -3.48
N VAL A 70 7.22 -12.68 -4.06
CA VAL A 70 6.60 -14.01 -4.02
C VAL A 70 7.46 -15.04 -4.76
N SER A 71 8.11 -14.64 -5.85
CA SER A 71 9.03 -15.50 -6.60
C SER A 71 10.25 -15.89 -5.77
N PHE A 72 10.84 -14.92 -5.06
CA PHE A 72 11.96 -15.17 -4.15
C PHE A 72 11.52 -16.00 -2.94
N ASN A 73 10.32 -15.77 -2.40
CA ASN A 73 9.78 -16.57 -1.29
C ASN A 73 9.63 -18.04 -1.70
N PHE A 74 9.04 -18.27 -2.88
CA PHE A 74 8.88 -19.59 -3.44
C PHE A 74 10.24 -20.28 -3.68
N TYR A 75 11.18 -19.56 -4.28
CA TYR A 75 12.53 -20.08 -4.51
C TYR A 75 13.27 -20.42 -3.21
N HIS A 76 13.14 -19.57 -2.18
CA HIS A 76 13.71 -19.82 -0.86
C HIS A 76 13.13 -21.08 -0.20
N ASN A 77 11.81 -21.26 -0.27
CA ASN A 77 11.14 -22.47 0.22
C ASN A 77 11.58 -23.73 -0.56
N MET A 78 11.76 -23.63 -1.88
CA MET A 78 12.27 -24.74 -2.69
C MET A 78 13.69 -25.15 -2.27
N ILE A 79 14.58 -24.19 -2.01
CA ILE A 79 15.92 -24.49 -1.49
C ILE A 79 15.83 -25.20 -0.15
N ALA A 80 15.04 -24.66 0.78
CA ALA A 80 14.97 -25.17 2.13
C ALA A 80 14.34 -26.58 2.22
N PHE A 81 13.24 -26.82 1.51
CA PHE A 81 12.48 -28.06 1.63
C PHE A 81 12.83 -29.14 0.61
N VAL A 82 13.34 -28.77 -0.58
CA VAL A 82 13.56 -29.72 -1.69
C VAL A 82 15.05 -29.94 -1.94
N TYR A 83 15.83 -28.87 -2.09
CA TYR A 83 17.22 -28.99 -2.55
C TYR A 83 18.23 -29.22 -1.42
N TYR A 84 17.91 -28.82 -0.19
CA TYR A 84 18.80 -29.02 0.95
C TYR A 84 18.63 -30.41 1.58
N THR A 85 19.63 -31.28 1.40
CA THR A 85 19.69 -32.62 2.01
C THR A 85 20.79 -32.75 3.08
N GLY A 86 21.22 -31.62 3.66
CA GLY A 86 22.27 -31.58 4.68
C GLY A 86 21.80 -31.96 6.08
N PRO A 87 22.73 -32.21 7.03
CA PRO A 87 22.39 -32.48 8.42
C PRO A 87 21.72 -31.25 9.06
N GLY A 88 20.57 -31.45 9.72
CA GLY A 88 19.76 -30.38 10.33
C GLY A 88 18.47 -30.05 9.57
N GLY A 89 18.28 -30.61 8.37
CA GLY A 89 17.02 -30.50 7.61
C GLY A 89 16.71 -29.08 7.13
N ALA A 90 15.45 -28.84 6.74
CA ALA A 90 15.00 -27.57 6.15
C ALA A 90 15.19 -26.32 7.04
N ILE A 91 15.51 -26.50 8.32
CA ILE A 91 15.70 -25.41 9.28
C ILE A 91 17.03 -24.67 9.03
N VAL A 92 18.07 -25.36 8.55
CA VAL A 92 19.42 -24.79 8.38
C VAL A 92 19.43 -23.63 7.37
N PRO A 93 18.86 -23.76 6.16
CA PRO A 93 18.78 -22.65 5.21
C PRO A 93 17.96 -21.45 5.71
N PHE A 94 16.99 -21.68 6.59
CA PHE A 94 16.20 -20.60 7.21
C PHE A 94 16.95 -19.89 8.34
N GLN A 95 17.88 -20.57 9.03
CA GLN A 95 18.64 -20.02 10.15
C GLN A 95 19.93 -19.29 9.75
N GLU A 96 20.45 -19.54 8.56
CA GLU A 96 21.58 -18.79 8.01
C GLU A 96 21.15 -17.38 7.57
N ILE A 97 21.24 -16.44 8.52
CA ILE A 97 20.90 -15.02 8.34
C ILE A 97 21.74 -14.36 7.22
N SER A 98 22.99 -14.82 7.05
CA SER A 98 23.93 -14.29 6.06
C SER A 98 23.75 -14.91 4.66
N ASN A 99 22.79 -15.82 4.50
CA ASN A 99 22.46 -16.32 3.17
C ASN A 99 21.90 -15.14 2.33
N TRP A 100 22.47 -14.93 1.15
CA TRP A 100 22.10 -13.89 0.19
C TRP A 100 20.58 -13.74 0.01
N LEU A 101 19.83 -14.84 0.14
CA LEU A 101 18.36 -14.87 0.07
C LEU A 101 17.67 -14.07 1.19
N ASN A 102 18.13 -14.16 2.43
CA ASN A 102 17.57 -13.41 3.55
C ASN A 102 17.87 -11.91 3.42
N VAL A 103 19.09 -11.58 2.97
CA VAL A 103 19.49 -10.19 2.67
C VAL A 103 18.64 -9.60 1.55
N MET A 104 18.40 -10.36 0.47
CA MET A 104 17.54 -9.94 -0.63
C MET A 104 16.09 -9.71 -0.19
N ARG A 105 15.52 -10.60 0.65
CA ARG A 105 14.16 -10.42 1.19
C ARG A 105 14.05 -9.17 2.04
N SER A 106 15.00 -8.93 2.94
CA SER A 106 15.01 -7.69 3.72
C SER A 106 15.14 -6.45 2.83
N ALA A 107 16.01 -6.49 1.82
CA ALA A 107 16.16 -5.39 0.86
C ALA A 107 14.82 -5.10 0.16
N TRP A 108 14.12 -6.15 -0.24
CA TRP A 108 12.85 -6.04 -0.92
C TRP A 108 11.75 -5.44 -0.05
N PHE A 109 11.62 -5.95 1.18
CA PHE A 109 10.72 -5.41 2.19
C PHE A 109 10.92 -3.90 2.39
N PHE A 110 12.17 -3.44 2.52
CA PHE A 110 12.46 -2.02 2.68
C PHE A 110 12.16 -1.22 1.41
N LEU A 111 12.55 -1.72 0.23
CA LEU A 111 12.29 -1.05 -1.04
C LEU A 111 10.78 -0.87 -1.26
N GLU A 112 10.00 -1.90 -0.98
CA GLU A 112 8.55 -1.84 -1.10
C GLU A 112 7.94 -0.83 -0.13
N GLY A 113 8.32 -0.86 1.15
CA GLY A 113 7.86 0.11 2.12
C GLY A 113 8.22 1.55 1.72
N ILE A 114 9.43 1.78 1.20
CA ILE A 114 9.87 3.07 0.68
C ILE A 114 9.00 3.52 -0.50
N VAL A 115 8.73 2.64 -1.47
CA VAL A 115 7.88 2.95 -2.63
C VAL A 115 6.43 3.20 -2.22
N SER A 116 5.89 2.40 -1.30
CA SER A 116 4.53 2.53 -0.76
C SER A 116 4.34 3.87 -0.01
N ASP A 117 5.28 4.23 0.86
CA ASP A 117 5.25 5.50 1.58
C ASP A 117 5.39 6.68 0.61
N ALA A 118 6.27 6.58 -0.39
CA ALA A 118 6.41 7.59 -1.44
C ALA A 118 5.11 7.76 -2.25
N ALA A 119 4.46 6.65 -2.59
CA ALA A 119 3.17 6.64 -3.27
C ALA A 119 2.11 7.36 -2.42
N LEU A 120 2.03 7.08 -1.12
CA LEU A 120 1.08 7.74 -0.23
C LEU A 120 1.34 9.25 -0.10
N MET A 121 2.60 9.66 0.00
CA MET A 121 2.98 11.08 0.04
C MET A 121 2.66 11.80 -1.28
N TYR A 122 2.96 11.18 -2.43
CA TYR A 122 2.62 11.72 -3.76
C TYR A 122 1.11 11.99 -3.87
N ARG A 123 0.30 11.10 -3.31
CA ARG A 123 -1.15 11.26 -3.26
C ARG A 123 -1.59 12.41 -2.39
N CYS A 124 -1.02 12.52 -1.19
CA CYS A 124 -1.29 13.64 -0.31
C CYS A 124 -0.95 14.97 -0.99
N TRP A 125 0.14 15.01 -1.77
CA TRP A 125 0.56 16.18 -2.55
C TRP A 125 -0.43 16.58 -3.62
N ALA A 126 -0.92 15.59 -4.38
CA ALA A 126 -1.93 15.82 -5.39
C ALA A 126 -3.23 16.39 -4.80
N ILE A 127 -3.67 15.86 -3.64
CA ILE A 127 -4.92 16.28 -2.97
C ILE A 127 -4.81 17.69 -2.35
N TRP A 128 -3.63 18.08 -1.88
CA TRP A 128 -3.38 19.40 -1.30
C TRP A 128 -3.01 20.47 -2.34
N SER A 129 -3.38 20.26 -3.62
CA SER A 129 -3.11 21.20 -4.70
C SER A 129 -1.61 21.52 -4.85
N ARG A 130 -0.75 20.52 -4.67
CA ARG A 130 0.71 20.62 -4.81
C ARG A 130 1.44 21.51 -3.79
N LYS A 131 0.86 21.74 -2.61
CA LYS A 131 1.49 22.51 -1.54
C LYS A 131 2.53 21.67 -0.77
N TRP A 132 3.81 21.94 -1.03
CA TRP A 132 4.95 21.23 -0.43
C TRP A 132 5.03 21.35 1.10
N ALA A 133 4.60 22.48 1.67
CA ALA A 133 4.65 22.72 3.12
C ALA A 133 3.90 21.65 3.95
N VAL A 134 2.87 21.02 3.38
CA VAL A 134 2.06 20.01 4.07
C VAL A 134 2.80 18.68 4.20
N ILE A 135 3.75 18.40 3.29
CA ILE A 135 4.39 17.09 3.15
C ILE A 135 5.85 17.14 3.59
N ALA A 136 6.37 18.35 3.85
CA ALA A 136 7.70 18.52 4.44
C ALA A 136 7.90 17.64 5.69
N PHE A 137 6.89 17.57 6.57
CA PHE A 137 6.97 16.75 7.78
C PHE A 137 6.98 15.23 7.50
N PRO A 138 6.01 14.65 6.75
CA PRO A 138 6.11 13.25 6.32
C PRO A 138 7.39 12.90 5.55
N ILE A 139 7.90 13.80 4.71
CA ILE A 139 9.15 13.59 3.95
C ILE A 139 10.34 13.48 4.91
N LEU A 140 10.42 14.35 5.93
CA LEU A 140 11.48 14.27 6.94
C LEU A 140 11.45 12.95 7.70
N LEU A 141 10.25 12.50 8.10
CA LEU A 141 10.09 11.19 8.74
C LEU A 141 10.49 10.06 7.79
N TRP A 142 10.06 10.11 6.53
CA TRP A 142 10.41 9.10 5.52
C TRP A 142 11.91 9.01 5.24
N LEU A 143 12.64 10.14 5.21
CA LEU A 143 14.11 10.13 5.15
C LEU A 143 14.74 9.48 6.39
N GLY A 144 14.14 9.66 7.56
CA GLY A 144 14.52 8.95 8.78
C GLY A 144 14.28 7.44 8.69
N ALA A 145 13.18 6.99 8.08
CA ALA A 145 12.94 5.57 7.83
C ALA A 145 14.00 5.00 6.86
N ILE A 146 14.32 5.71 5.78
CA ILE A 146 15.36 5.29 4.83
C ILE A 146 16.72 5.13 5.53
N SER A 147 17.09 6.06 6.41
CA SER A 147 18.36 5.95 7.13
C SER A 147 18.39 4.73 8.08
N CYS A 148 17.29 4.45 8.79
CA CYS A 148 17.15 3.24 9.61
C CYS A 148 17.26 1.97 8.76
N ALA A 149 16.62 1.94 7.59
CA ALA A 149 16.69 0.80 6.66
C ALA A 149 18.10 0.57 6.13
N ILE A 150 18.83 1.62 5.76
CA ILE A 150 20.23 1.53 5.31
C ILE A 150 21.11 0.96 6.42
N VAL A 151 20.98 1.46 7.64
CA VAL A 151 21.76 0.98 8.79
C VAL A 151 21.46 -0.50 9.05
N TYR A 152 20.19 -0.89 9.02
CA TYR A 152 19.79 -2.30 9.14
C TYR A 152 20.44 -3.17 8.05
N MET A 153 20.41 -2.72 6.80
CA MET A 153 21.01 -3.44 5.66
C MET A 153 22.53 -3.58 5.79
N ILE A 154 23.22 -2.59 6.33
CA ILE A 154 24.67 -2.69 6.61
C ILE A 154 24.93 -3.76 7.66
N TYR A 155 24.15 -3.79 8.74
CA TYR A 155 24.30 -4.79 9.80
C TYR A 155 23.99 -6.22 9.32
N ILE A 156 22.96 -6.41 8.50
CA ILE A 156 22.60 -7.74 8.01
C ILE A 156 23.64 -8.29 7.01
N CYS A 157 24.25 -7.43 6.19
CA CYS A 157 25.31 -7.82 5.26
C CYS A 157 26.67 -8.08 5.94
N THR A 158 26.93 -7.48 7.12
CA THR A 158 28.21 -7.60 7.81
C THR A 158 28.24 -8.71 8.86
N LEU A 159 27.09 -9.20 9.32
CA LEU A 159 27.00 -10.36 10.21
C LEU A 159 27.40 -11.65 9.47
N HIS A 160 28.67 -12.04 9.57
CA HIS A 160 29.13 -13.38 9.21
C HIS A 160 29.06 -14.29 10.44
N VAL A 161 28.54 -15.51 10.23
CA VAL A 161 28.23 -16.54 11.23
C VAL A 161 29.43 -16.94 12.11
N GLU A 162 30.66 -16.59 11.71
CA GLU A 162 31.91 -16.92 12.39
C GLU A 162 32.34 -15.92 13.50
N THR A 163 31.64 -14.80 13.67
CA THR A 163 31.99 -13.84 14.73
C THR A 163 31.13 -14.03 15.98
N SER A 164 31.80 -14.45 17.04
CA SER A 164 31.32 -14.65 18.41
C SER A 164 30.77 -13.36 19.05
N ILE A 165 29.62 -12.86 18.60
CA ILE A 165 29.03 -11.63 19.15
C ILE A 165 27.52 -11.82 19.43
N PRO A 166 27.01 -11.41 20.61
CA PRO A 166 25.58 -11.48 20.98
C PRO A 166 24.70 -10.43 20.25
N ASP A 167 24.93 -10.19 18.95
CA ASP A 167 24.55 -8.95 18.26
C ASP A 167 23.18 -8.95 17.54
N ALA A 168 22.40 -10.03 17.59
CA ALA A 168 21.01 -10.04 17.09
C ALA A 168 20.12 -8.98 17.81
N ASN A 169 20.50 -8.58 19.03
CA ASN A 169 19.82 -7.54 19.80
C ASN A 169 20.06 -6.11 19.27
N LYS A 170 21.10 -5.89 18.45
CA LYS A 170 21.36 -4.56 17.85
C LYS A 170 20.55 -4.29 16.58
N LEU A 171 20.03 -5.33 15.91
CA LEU A 171 19.19 -5.19 14.72
C LEU A 171 17.74 -4.83 15.05
N LYS A 172 17.20 -5.37 16.15
CA LYS A 172 15.80 -5.14 16.56
C LYS A 172 15.41 -3.65 16.71
N PRO A 173 16.22 -2.79 17.35
CA PRO A 173 15.87 -1.37 17.49
C PRO A 173 15.72 -0.66 16.16
N TRP A 174 16.53 -1.00 15.14
CA TRP A 174 16.49 -0.35 13.84
C TRP A 174 15.27 -0.76 13.01
N LEU A 175 14.92 -2.06 13.04
CA LEU A 175 13.71 -2.55 12.37
C LEU A 175 12.45 -1.98 13.04
N SER A 176 12.40 -2.03 14.38
CA SER A 176 11.29 -1.46 15.14
C SER A 176 11.15 0.05 14.91
N ALA A 177 12.27 0.79 14.85
CA ALA A 177 12.27 2.21 14.53
C ALA A 177 11.75 2.47 13.11
N TYR A 178 12.24 1.72 12.11
CA TYR A 178 11.76 1.82 10.72
C TYR A 178 10.25 1.62 10.65
N CYS A 179 9.75 0.50 11.19
CA CYS A 179 8.35 0.16 11.16
C CYS A 179 7.49 1.20 11.93
N THR A 180 7.98 1.74 13.04
CA THR A 180 7.30 2.81 13.80
C THR A 180 7.21 4.12 13.00
N ILE A 181 8.30 4.51 12.34
CA ILE A 181 8.34 5.71 11.51
C ILE A 181 7.41 5.55 10.31
N THR A 182 7.45 4.41 9.62
CA THR A 182 6.55 4.09 8.50
C THR A 182 5.08 4.12 8.96
N LEU A 183 4.75 3.58 10.14
CA LEU A 183 3.41 3.73 10.69
C LEU A 183 3.00 5.17 10.94
N ALA A 184 3.90 5.97 11.52
CA ALA A 184 3.64 7.38 11.75
C ALA A 184 3.38 8.11 10.43
N VAL A 185 4.23 7.89 9.41
CA VAL A 185 4.06 8.45 8.06
C VAL A 185 2.70 8.07 7.47
N ASN A 186 2.30 6.81 7.59
CA ASN A 186 1.02 6.30 7.10
C ASN A 186 -0.19 6.93 7.82
N LEU A 187 -0.14 7.01 9.15
CA LEU A 187 -1.19 7.63 9.96
C LEU A 187 -1.33 9.13 9.70
N ILE A 188 -0.20 9.85 9.66
CA ILE A 188 -0.18 11.29 9.40
C ILE A 188 -0.70 11.57 7.99
N SER A 189 -0.20 10.86 6.99
CA SER A 189 -0.61 11.05 5.59
C SER A 189 -2.09 10.71 5.39
N THR A 190 -2.57 9.61 5.96
CA THR A 190 -3.99 9.22 5.91
C THR A 190 -4.86 10.26 6.63
N GLY A 191 -4.46 10.72 7.83
CA GLY A 191 -5.16 11.76 8.57
C GLY A 191 -5.25 13.08 7.80
N MET A 192 -4.17 13.51 7.14
CA MET A 192 -4.16 14.69 6.28
C MET A 192 -5.08 14.56 5.07
N ILE A 193 -5.16 13.36 4.47
CA ILE A 193 -6.09 13.07 3.37
C ILE A 193 -7.54 13.19 3.87
N VAL A 194 -7.89 12.55 4.98
CA VAL A 194 -9.23 12.58 5.57
C VAL A 194 -9.64 14.01 5.91
N TYR A 195 -8.75 14.76 6.58
CA TYR A 195 -9.01 16.14 6.97
C TYR A 195 -9.26 17.03 5.75
N ARG A 196 -8.43 16.93 4.71
CA ARG A 196 -8.56 17.75 3.51
C ARG A 196 -9.85 17.45 2.76
N ILE A 197 -10.18 16.17 2.59
CA ILE A 197 -11.41 15.77 1.90
C ILE A 197 -12.65 16.20 2.70
N GLY A 198 -12.63 16.03 4.03
CA GLY A 198 -13.70 16.52 4.91
C GLY A 198 -13.89 18.04 4.81
N LYS A 199 -12.79 18.80 4.78
CA LYS A 199 -12.84 20.26 4.61
C LYS A 199 -13.43 20.65 3.26
N VAL A 200 -13.03 20.00 2.17
CA VAL A 200 -13.58 20.27 0.82
C VAL A 200 -15.07 19.93 0.77
N SER A 201 -15.48 18.79 1.33
CA SER A 201 -16.89 18.40 1.42
C SER A 201 -17.73 19.42 2.20
N ASN A 202 -17.21 19.92 3.33
CA ASN A 202 -17.89 20.92 4.15
C ASN A 202 -17.92 22.30 3.48
N GLN A 203 -16.87 22.69 2.76
CA GLN A 203 -16.85 23.95 1.99
C GLN A 203 -17.86 23.90 0.85
N SER A 204 -17.92 22.82 0.08
CA SER A 204 -18.97 22.61 -0.93
C SER A 204 -20.36 22.65 -0.29
N ALA A 205 -20.55 22.07 0.89
CA ALA A 205 -21.82 22.12 1.61
C ALA A 205 -22.29 23.54 1.97
N GLN A 206 -21.37 24.46 2.28
CA GLN A 206 -21.70 25.85 2.62
C GLN A 206 -22.09 26.68 1.39
N TYR A 207 -21.49 26.44 0.22
CA TYR A 207 -21.84 27.15 -1.01
C TYR A 207 -23.16 26.65 -1.65
N PHE A 208 -23.51 25.37 -1.48
CA PHE A 208 -24.75 24.79 -2.03
C PHE A 208 -25.95 24.84 -1.08
N SER A 209 -25.81 25.38 0.14
CA SER A 209 -26.91 25.47 1.11
C SER A 209 -28.01 26.47 0.71
N ASN A 210 -27.81 27.30 -0.32
CA ASN A 210 -28.78 28.30 -0.75
C ASN A 210 -29.57 27.91 -2.02
N ASN A 211 -29.28 26.78 -2.65
CA ASN A 211 -30.07 26.29 -3.78
C ASN A 211 -30.24 24.77 -3.70
N SER A 212 -31.45 24.35 -3.36
CA SER A 212 -31.91 22.99 -3.11
C SER A 212 -31.90 22.11 -4.37
N ARG A 213 -30.73 21.74 -4.92
CA ARG A 213 -30.62 20.75 -6.02
C ARG A 213 -29.40 19.78 -5.99
N GLY A 214 -28.50 19.87 -5.02
CA GLY A 214 -27.21 19.14 -5.04
C GLY A 214 -27.09 17.86 -4.18
N SER A 215 -28.19 17.16 -3.86
CA SER A 215 -28.15 15.99 -2.94
C SER A 215 -27.28 14.81 -3.45
N SER A 216 -27.17 14.64 -4.77
CA SER A 216 -26.46 13.52 -5.41
C SER A 216 -24.93 13.66 -5.39
N THR A 217 -24.38 14.87 -5.56
CA THR A 217 -22.93 15.13 -5.54
C THR A 217 -22.33 14.86 -4.16
N ARG A 218 -23.11 15.17 -3.11
CA ARG A 218 -22.76 14.94 -1.69
C ARG A 218 -22.54 13.45 -1.38
N MET A 219 -23.39 12.58 -1.92
CA MET A 219 -23.35 11.14 -1.68
C MET A 219 -22.16 10.48 -2.39
N ASN A 220 -21.79 10.97 -3.58
CA ASN A 220 -20.64 10.47 -4.32
C ASN A 220 -19.30 10.83 -3.67
N LEU A 221 -19.10 12.08 -3.24
CA LEU A 221 -17.86 12.52 -2.59
C LEU A 221 -17.65 11.83 -1.23
N ALA A 222 -18.70 11.73 -0.41
CA ALA A 222 -18.63 11.06 0.88
C ALA A 222 -18.37 9.54 0.73
N GLY A 223 -19.02 8.90 -0.25
CA GLY A 223 -18.81 7.48 -0.54
C GLY A 223 -17.42 7.18 -1.10
N ILE A 224 -16.88 8.06 -1.96
CA ILE A 224 -15.49 7.96 -2.45
C ILE A 224 -14.50 8.15 -1.30
N ASN A 225 -14.73 9.13 -0.42
CA ASN A 225 -13.88 9.37 0.74
C ASN A 225 -13.82 8.17 1.68
N ARG A 226 -14.98 7.59 2.03
CA ARG A 226 -15.06 6.45 2.95
C ARG A 226 -14.24 5.25 2.47
N ILE A 227 -14.32 4.93 1.18
CA ILE A 227 -13.63 3.77 0.60
C ILE A 227 -12.12 4.02 0.47
N ILE A 228 -11.71 5.25 0.15
CA ILE A 228 -10.28 5.64 0.16
C ILE A 228 -9.69 5.49 1.56
N VAL A 229 -10.45 5.93 2.58
CA VAL A 229 -10.06 5.79 3.98
C VAL A 229 -9.99 4.32 4.38
N GLU A 230 -10.99 3.51 4.01
CA GLU A 230 -11.03 2.08 4.28
C GLU A 230 -9.81 1.36 3.68
N SER A 231 -9.44 1.67 2.44
CA SER A 231 -8.26 1.09 1.78
C SER A 231 -6.94 1.52 2.45
N ALA A 232 -6.82 2.79 2.83
CA ALA A 232 -5.63 3.29 3.53
C ALA A 232 -5.50 2.73 4.96
N LEU A 233 -6.64 2.55 5.65
CA LEU A 233 -6.69 1.94 6.97
C LEU A 233 -6.33 0.46 6.94
N LEU A 234 -6.73 -0.28 5.90
CA LEU A 234 -6.35 -1.69 5.74
C LEU A 234 -4.82 -1.86 5.69
N TYR A 235 -4.13 -1.08 4.86
CA TYR A 235 -2.67 -1.08 4.82
C TYR A 235 -2.04 -0.62 6.15
N THR A 236 -2.57 0.45 6.76
CA THR A 236 -2.03 0.95 8.03
C THR A 236 -2.19 -0.08 9.16
N ALA A 237 -3.31 -0.81 9.17
CA ALA A 237 -3.57 -1.88 10.11
C ALA A 237 -2.61 -3.06 9.88
N SER A 238 -2.31 -3.44 8.64
CA SER A 238 -1.37 -4.53 8.37
C SER A 238 0.04 -4.19 8.88
N VAL A 239 0.53 -2.97 8.62
CA VAL A 239 1.81 -2.50 9.16
C VAL A 239 1.80 -2.47 10.70
N ALA A 240 0.67 -2.12 11.32
CA ALA A 240 0.55 -2.12 12.79
C ALA A 240 0.62 -3.53 13.37
N VAL A 241 -0.02 -4.51 12.71
CA VAL A 241 0.08 -5.92 13.10
C VAL A 241 1.52 -6.43 12.91
N SER A 242 2.24 -6.00 11.87
CA SER A 242 3.66 -6.33 11.68
C SER A 242 4.50 -5.87 12.86
N LEU A 243 4.30 -4.62 13.30
CA LEU A 243 4.99 -4.09 14.49
C LEU A 243 4.67 -4.86 15.76
N ILE A 244 3.39 -5.15 16.01
CA ILE A 244 2.97 -5.89 17.20
C ILE A 244 3.62 -7.28 17.20
N THR A 245 3.64 -7.95 16.04
CA THR A 245 4.22 -9.29 15.90
C THR A 245 5.74 -9.28 16.08
N GLU A 246 6.41 -8.22 15.61
CA GLU A 246 7.83 -7.98 15.85
C GLU A 246 8.15 -7.81 17.34
N VAL A 247 7.37 -7.00 18.05
CA VAL A 247 7.53 -6.78 19.50
C VAL A 247 7.34 -8.08 20.27
N ILE A 248 6.36 -8.90 19.88
CA ILE A 248 6.10 -10.23 20.49
C ILE A 248 7.19 -11.25 20.10
N SER A 249 8.07 -10.93 19.14
CA SER A 249 9.15 -11.80 18.65
C SER A 249 8.65 -13.19 18.22
N SER A 250 7.48 -13.22 17.58
CA SER A 250 6.86 -14.44 17.05
C SER A 250 7.31 -14.71 15.61
N ASN A 251 7.44 -16.00 15.25
CA ASN A 251 7.68 -16.43 13.86
C ASN A 251 6.51 -16.05 12.93
N ALA A 252 5.35 -15.67 13.46
CA ALA A 252 4.25 -15.15 12.65
C ALA A 252 4.60 -13.84 11.92
N ILE A 253 5.72 -13.18 12.26
CA ILE A 253 6.17 -11.96 11.59
C ILE A 253 6.33 -12.17 10.09
N TYR A 254 6.87 -13.32 9.65
CA TYR A 254 7.05 -13.64 8.23
C TYR A 254 5.72 -13.62 7.48
N ASN A 255 4.69 -14.24 8.05
CA ASN A 255 3.36 -14.30 7.46
C ASN A 255 2.76 -12.89 7.32
N VAL A 256 2.88 -12.09 8.37
CA VAL A 256 2.28 -10.75 8.40
C VAL A 256 3.02 -9.78 7.48
N THR A 257 4.36 -9.85 7.42
CA THR A 257 5.15 -9.00 6.52
C THR A 257 4.84 -9.32 5.07
N ASP A 258 4.82 -10.61 4.69
CA ASP A 258 4.61 -11.03 3.30
C ASP A 258 3.21 -10.64 2.79
N VAL A 259 2.19 -10.73 3.66
CA VAL A 259 0.84 -10.26 3.35
C VAL A 259 0.77 -8.73 3.34
N SER A 260 1.49 -8.04 4.22
CA SER A 260 1.50 -6.57 4.28
C SER A 260 2.09 -5.95 3.02
N LEU A 261 3.07 -6.60 2.40
CA LEU A 261 3.63 -6.22 1.10
C LEU A 261 2.53 -6.21 0.04
N GLU A 262 1.89 -7.36 -0.21
CA GLU A 262 0.80 -7.44 -1.20
C GLU A 262 -0.37 -6.49 -0.90
N LEU A 263 -0.70 -6.27 0.39
CA LEU A 263 -1.74 -5.31 0.80
C LEU A 263 -1.39 -3.86 0.46
N ALA A 264 -0.10 -3.49 0.43
CA ALA A 264 0.34 -2.16 0.01
C ALA A 264 -0.07 -1.88 -1.44
N GLY A 265 0.25 -2.82 -2.34
CA GLY A 265 -0.12 -2.78 -3.75
C GLY A 265 -1.64 -2.79 -3.96
N ILE A 266 -2.34 -3.73 -3.33
CA ILE A 266 -3.82 -3.82 -3.38
C ILE A 266 -4.47 -2.50 -2.95
N SER A 267 -4.02 -1.92 -1.84
CA SER A 267 -4.58 -0.67 -1.33
C SER A 267 -4.38 0.47 -2.33
N PHE A 268 -3.21 0.54 -2.97
CA PHE A 268 -2.93 1.54 -3.99
C PHE A 268 -3.80 1.36 -5.25
N ASP A 269 -3.97 0.13 -5.72
CA ASP A 269 -4.83 -0.21 -6.86
C ASP A 269 -6.30 0.14 -6.61
N LEU A 270 -6.84 -0.23 -5.45
CA LEU A 270 -8.23 0.07 -5.07
C LEU A 270 -8.51 1.57 -5.10
N ILE A 271 -7.53 2.37 -4.70
CA ILE A 271 -7.62 3.82 -4.72
C ILE A 271 -7.65 4.34 -6.16
N ILE A 272 -6.76 3.85 -7.05
CA ILE A 272 -6.77 4.26 -8.46
C ILE A 272 -8.11 3.91 -9.11
N ILE A 273 -8.58 2.68 -8.91
CA ILE A 273 -9.87 2.21 -9.43
C ILE A 273 -10.98 3.16 -8.96
N ARG A 274 -10.96 3.56 -7.69
CA ARG A 274 -12.00 4.44 -7.13
C ARG A 274 -11.95 5.84 -7.69
N ILE A 275 -10.76 6.43 -7.82
CA ILE A 275 -10.59 7.77 -8.44
C ILE A 275 -11.03 7.71 -9.90
N GLY A 276 -10.66 6.66 -10.63
CA GLY A 276 -11.07 6.44 -12.02
C GLY A 276 -12.58 6.37 -12.18
N ARG A 277 -13.26 5.58 -11.34
CA ARG A 277 -14.73 5.45 -11.32
C ARG A 277 -15.44 6.72 -10.86
N GLY A 278 -14.88 7.46 -9.89
CA GLY A 278 -15.43 8.73 -9.43
C GLY A 278 -15.49 9.78 -10.53
N ILE A 279 -14.40 9.93 -11.29
CA ILE A 279 -14.34 10.83 -12.44
C ILE A 279 -15.35 10.42 -13.52
N ALA A 280 -15.50 9.12 -13.79
CA ALA A 280 -16.47 8.63 -14.77
C ALA A 280 -17.93 8.93 -14.36
N ALA A 281 -18.26 8.81 -13.07
CA ALA A 281 -19.57 9.15 -12.54
C ALA A 281 -19.87 10.66 -12.66
N GLU A 282 -18.89 11.52 -12.37
CA GLU A 282 -19.01 12.97 -12.51
C GLU A 282 -19.22 13.39 -13.98
N GLN A 283 -18.44 12.83 -14.91
CA GLN A 283 -18.61 13.11 -16.34
C GLN A 283 -19.97 12.68 -16.87
N THR A 284 -20.49 11.52 -16.42
CA THR A 284 -21.82 11.03 -16.81
C THR A 284 -22.92 11.96 -16.30
N GLN A 285 -22.76 12.53 -15.10
CA GLN A 285 -23.69 13.51 -14.55
C GLN A 285 -23.68 14.81 -15.35
N ILE A 286 -22.50 15.36 -15.68
CA ILE A 286 -22.38 16.58 -16.51
C ILE A 286 -23.04 16.39 -17.87
N PHE A 287 -22.83 15.23 -18.51
CA PHE A 287 -23.46 14.89 -19.79
C PHE A 287 -24.99 14.77 -19.66
N THR A 288 -25.48 14.15 -18.59
CA THR A 288 -26.93 14.02 -18.34
C THR A 288 -27.58 15.37 -18.06
N GLU A 289 -26.87 16.27 -17.38
CA GLU A 289 -27.36 17.62 -17.07
C GLU A 289 -27.36 18.53 -18.30
N THR A 290 -26.36 18.42 -19.18
CA THR A 290 -26.33 19.13 -20.47
C THR A 290 -27.32 18.58 -21.49
N ALA A 291 -27.67 17.29 -21.43
CA ALA A 291 -28.68 16.67 -22.29
C ALA A 291 -30.14 16.95 -21.87
N ARG A 292 -30.38 17.55 -20.69
CA ARG A 292 -31.73 17.98 -20.28
C ARG A 292 -32.09 19.29 -21.00
N PRO A 293 -33.25 19.39 -21.68
CA PRO A 293 -33.68 20.64 -22.29
C PRO A 293 -33.86 21.71 -21.21
N PRO A 294 -33.51 22.99 -21.47
CA PRO A 294 -33.65 24.05 -20.50
C PRO A 294 -35.12 24.16 -20.07
N ILE A 295 -35.34 24.40 -18.78
CA ILE A 295 -36.67 24.40 -18.15
C ILE A 295 -37.66 25.36 -18.84
N ALA A 296 -37.16 26.43 -19.47
CA ALA A 296 -37.96 27.34 -20.30
C ALA A 296 -38.69 26.64 -21.47
N LEU A 297 -38.08 25.61 -22.06
CA LEU A 297 -38.66 24.81 -23.15
C LEU A 297 -39.67 23.76 -22.64
N GLN A 298 -39.51 23.25 -21.41
CA GLN A 298 -40.49 22.33 -20.81
C GLN A 298 -41.79 23.03 -20.40
N PHE A 299 -41.74 24.30 -20.00
CA PHE A 299 -42.94 25.09 -19.74
C PHE A 299 -43.65 25.51 -21.03
N MET A 300 -42.92 25.80 -22.12
CA MET A 300 -43.56 26.10 -23.42
C MET A 300 -44.31 24.89 -24.02
N VAL A 301 -43.81 23.67 -23.85
CA VAL A 301 -44.47 22.45 -24.36
C VAL A 301 -45.69 22.04 -23.52
N ARG A 302 -45.80 22.49 -22.26
CA ARG A 302 -46.95 22.19 -21.38
C ARG A 302 -48.10 23.19 -21.48
N VAL A 303 -47.93 24.29 -22.22
CA VAL A 303 -48.93 25.37 -22.34
C VAL A 303 -49.62 25.37 -23.71
N GLN A 304 -49.29 24.43 -24.61
CA GLN A 304 -50.09 24.08 -25.79
C GLN A 304 -50.94 22.84 -25.50
#